data_AF-A0A8T0GJ35-F1
#
_entry.id   AF-A0A8T0GJ35-F1
#
_cell.length_a   1.000
_cell.length_b   1.000
_cell.length_c   1.000
_cell.angle_alpha   90.00
_cell.angle_beta   90.00
_cell.angle_gamma   90.00
#
_symmetry.space_group_name_H-M   'P 1'
#
loop_
_entity.id
_entity.type
_entity.pdbx_description
1 polymer ?
#
loop_
_entity_poly.entity_id
_entity_poly.type
_entity_poly.pdbx_seq_one_letter_code
_entity_poly.pdbx_strand_id
1 'polypeptide(L)'
;MEMVHVYFRHGDRSPTPLGEAKAQTELWASRVQEVPVALQNREYFPQKYPWGLLTMKGAQQARELGAWLREHYIPKFSKTNGEVILRETPEKFLSLRTTNFLRTNLTAWFLLEGFLESPEIAATIPFACREEKDENLYHNEHCPRLQLKWKQAWAAVKRAVGQDGVNWRERFKDMQAAMARALEIELGNPKFSQSMDGEGFPWITAVDTFECARFHGDPLPEGIAEENVMAVRTLLAEDYAASFHDRDVLQLSIGTLVRELKEALVSRVNAPESPARPSLYLYSGHDATIMPLSVAFGVPWTVWPSYTSSICVELWRTQDGEHYVRILYDREEVAIPVSRAERAPKKVMLSLEEFSEVAEWSVLSSTDFSSRCQDISDIIPTPNRIIA
;
A
#
# COMPACT_ATOMS: atom_id res chain seq x y z
N MET A 1 -26.02 1.65 3.99
CA MET A 1 -24.64 1.40 3.51
C MET A 1 -24.65 0.05 2.84
N GLU A 2 -24.18 -0.04 1.60
CA GLU A 2 -24.34 -1.26 0.79
C GLU A 2 -23.07 -2.11 0.74
N MET A 3 -21.89 -1.48 0.72
CA MET A 3 -20.60 -2.15 0.58
C MET A 3 -19.47 -1.26 1.12
N VAL A 4 -18.38 -1.86 1.56
CA VAL A 4 -17.11 -1.16 1.80
C VAL A 4 -15.90 -2.01 1.36
N HIS A 5 -14.94 -1.36 0.70
CA HIS A 5 -13.62 -1.91 0.41
C HIS A 5 -12.58 -1.25 1.33
N VAL A 6 -11.79 -2.04 2.04
CA VAL A 6 -10.78 -1.57 2.99
C VAL A 6 -9.40 -2.05 2.54
N TYR A 7 -8.57 -1.14 2.08
CA TYR A 7 -7.18 -1.37 1.74
C TYR A 7 -6.32 -0.95 2.92
N PHE A 8 -5.48 -1.83 3.45
CA PHE A 8 -4.66 -1.50 4.62
C PHE A 8 -3.22 -1.96 4.48
N ARG A 9 -2.29 -1.14 4.98
CA ARG A 9 -0.88 -1.50 5.12
C ARG A 9 -0.73 -2.54 6.24
N HIS A 10 0.25 -3.42 6.11
CA HIS A 10 0.65 -4.28 7.23
C HIS A 10 0.96 -3.49 8.52
N GLY A 11 0.90 -4.16 9.67
CA GLY A 11 1.30 -3.59 10.95
C GLY A 11 2.81 -3.38 11.08
N ASP A 12 3.21 -2.88 12.24
CA ASP A 12 4.61 -2.71 12.63
C ASP A 12 5.42 -4.00 12.42
N ARG A 13 6.64 -3.83 11.91
CA ARG A 13 7.51 -4.94 11.49
C ARG A 13 8.96 -4.65 11.85
N SER A 14 9.76 -5.70 11.87
CA SER A 14 11.21 -5.56 11.81
C SER A 14 11.64 -4.94 10.46
N PRO A 15 12.83 -4.32 10.40
CA PRO A 15 13.28 -3.65 9.19
C PRO A 15 13.56 -4.64 8.07
N THR A 16 13.46 -4.16 6.83
CA THR A 16 13.91 -4.92 5.66
C THR A 16 15.44 -4.83 5.60
N PRO A 17 16.18 -5.94 5.48
CA PRO A 17 17.61 -5.91 5.67
C PRO A 17 18.32 -5.24 4.49
N LEU A 18 19.23 -4.31 4.79
CA LEU A 18 20.18 -3.76 3.83
C LEU A 18 21.46 -4.60 3.85
N GLY A 19 21.54 -5.60 2.97
CA GLY A 19 22.68 -6.52 2.92
C GLY A 19 22.66 -7.57 4.04
N GLU A 20 23.85 -7.98 4.51
CA GLU A 20 24.00 -8.96 5.59
C GLU A 20 23.86 -8.31 6.98
N ALA A 21 22.76 -7.62 7.24
CA ALA A 21 22.51 -7.05 8.57
C ALA A 21 22.52 -8.17 9.64
N LYS A 22 23.61 -8.24 10.41
CA LYS A 22 23.82 -9.18 11.52
C LYS A 22 23.54 -8.52 12.88
N ALA A 23 23.72 -7.20 12.96
CA ALA A 23 23.50 -6.44 14.17
C ALA A 23 22.03 -6.54 14.63
N GLN A 24 21.82 -6.66 15.95
CA GLN A 24 20.50 -6.69 16.58
C GLN A 24 19.58 -7.85 16.15
N THR A 25 20.12 -8.94 15.56
CA THR A 25 19.30 -10.10 15.15
C THR A 25 18.49 -10.66 16.33
N GLU A 26 19.12 -10.89 17.49
CA GLU A 26 18.42 -11.40 18.68
C GLU A 26 17.36 -10.43 19.20
N LEU A 27 17.67 -9.13 19.17
CA LEU A 27 16.74 -8.06 19.57
C LEU A 27 15.49 -8.09 18.69
N TRP A 28 15.65 -8.08 17.36
CA TRP A 28 14.51 -8.15 16.44
C TRP A 28 13.78 -9.48 16.52
N ALA A 29 14.49 -10.60 16.68
CA ALA A 29 13.89 -11.91 16.90
C ALA A 29 12.94 -11.92 18.11
N SER A 30 13.33 -11.26 19.21
CA SER A 30 12.50 -11.14 20.42
C SER A 30 11.22 -10.30 20.24
N ARG A 31 11.11 -9.54 19.15
CA ARG A 31 9.97 -8.65 18.85
C ARG A 31 9.00 -9.23 17.83
N VAL A 32 9.47 -10.15 16.99
CA VAL A 32 8.68 -10.74 15.90
C VAL A 32 7.52 -11.54 16.47
N GLN A 33 6.36 -11.39 15.85
CA GLN A 33 5.16 -12.14 16.20
C GLN A 33 5.26 -13.59 15.73
N GLU A 34 4.89 -14.52 16.60
CA GLU A 34 4.76 -15.93 16.24
C GLU A 34 3.69 -16.15 15.18
N VAL A 35 3.95 -17.10 14.27
CA VAL A 35 3.03 -17.45 13.18
C VAL A 35 1.96 -18.42 13.70
N PRO A 36 0.66 -18.06 13.63
CA PRO A 36 -0.43 -18.97 13.99
C PRO A 36 -0.39 -20.26 13.17
N VAL A 37 -0.81 -21.39 13.75
CA VAL A 37 -0.80 -22.71 13.09
C VAL A 37 -1.50 -22.69 11.73
N ALA A 38 -2.60 -21.95 11.61
CA ALA A 38 -3.36 -21.79 10.36
C ALA A 38 -2.55 -21.17 9.19
N LEU A 39 -1.43 -20.52 9.51
CA LEU A 39 -0.55 -19.82 8.56
C LEU A 39 0.83 -20.47 8.39
N GLN A 40 1.20 -21.50 9.14
CA GLN A 40 2.56 -22.08 9.11
C GLN A 40 2.88 -22.88 7.83
N ASN A 41 1.88 -23.53 7.22
CA ASN A 41 2.07 -24.47 6.11
C ASN A 41 1.75 -23.86 4.72
N ARG A 42 2.06 -22.57 4.53
CA ARG A 42 1.87 -21.87 3.26
C ARG A 42 3.20 -21.38 2.72
N GLU A 43 3.30 -21.29 1.39
CA GLU A 43 4.47 -20.74 0.72
C GLU A 43 4.33 -19.23 0.57
N TYR A 44 5.17 -18.49 1.29
CA TYR A 44 5.20 -17.03 1.25
C TYR A 44 6.38 -16.53 0.42
N PHE A 45 6.31 -15.25 0.04
CA PHE A 45 7.46 -14.54 -0.52
C PHE A 45 8.68 -14.72 0.40
N PRO A 46 9.87 -15.08 -0.13
CA PRO A 46 11.04 -15.36 0.68
C PRO A 46 11.44 -14.21 1.60
N GLN A 47 11.49 -14.49 2.89
CA GLN A 47 11.96 -13.55 3.91
C GLN A 47 12.88 -14.28 4.89
N LYS A 48 14.01 -13.67 5.23
CA LYS A 48 14.95 -14.25 6.20
C LYS A 48 14.56 -13.80 7.60
N TYR A 49 14.20 -14.74 8.47
CA TYR A 49 13.95 -14.45 9.89
C TYR A 49 15.18 -13.77 10.53
N PRO A 50 15.00 -12.72 11.38
CA PRO A 50 13.74 -12.11 11.82
C PRO A 50 13.27 -10.92 10.96
N TRP A 51 13.82 -10.71 9.76
CA TRP A 51 13.74 -9.45 9.01
C TRP A 51 12.50 -9.28 8.12
N GLY A 52 11.97 -8.06 8.09
CA GLY A 52 10.73 -7.71 7.38
C GLY A 52 9.48 -8.44 7.91
N LEU A 53 9.53 -9.00 9.11
CA LEU A 53 8.46 -9.78 9.72
C LEU A 53 7.63 -8.92 10.68
N LEU A 54 6.32 -9.21 10.77
CA LEU A 54 5.42 -8.50 11.67
C LEU A 54 5.88 -8.66 13.12
N THR A 55 5.84 -7.58 13.92
CA THR A 55 6.12 -7.64 15.36
C THR A 55 4.85 -7.89 16.17
N MET A 56 5.00 -8.21 17.46
CA MET A 56 3.87 -8.25 18.39
C MET A 56 3.11 -6.92 18.46
N LYS A 57 3.82 -5.79 18.35
CA LYS A 57 3.21 -4.46 18.25
C LYS A 57 2.36 -4.34 16.97
N GLY A 58 2.85 -4.83 15.84
CA GLY A 58 2.12 -4.84 14.58
C GLY A 58 0.88 -5.72 14.62
N ALA A 59 0.95 -6.86 15.29
CA ALA A 59 -0.20 -7.72 15.54
C ALA A 59 -1.27 -7.02 16.38
N GLN A 60 -0.86 -6.29 17.42
CA GLN A 60 -1.79 -5.51 18.26
C GLN A 60 -2.45 -4.37 17.46
N GLN A 61 -1.69 -3.62 16.67
CA GLN A 61 -2.24 -2.58 15.78
C GLN A 61 -3.28 -3.16 14.81
N ALA A 62 -3.03 -4.35 14.26
CA ALA A 62 -3.95 -5.01 13.36
C ALA A 62 -5.26 -5.41 14.07
N ARG A 63 -5.19 -5.95 15.29
CA ARG A 63 -6.37 -6.23 16.13
C ARG A 63 -7.19 -4.97 16.38
N GLU A 64 -6.54 -3.86 16.70
CA GLU A 64 -7.19 -2.57 16.94
C GLU A 64 -7.90 -2.05 15.69
N LEU A 65 -7.29 -2.19 14.51
CA LEU A 65 -7.96 -1.88 13.25
C LEU A 65 -9.18 -2.77 13.04
N GLY A 66 -9.07 -4.08 13.30
CA GLY A 66 -10.19 -5.03 13.22
C GLY A 66 -11.35 -4.67 14.16
N ALA A 67 -11.04 -4.35 15.41
CA ALA A 67 -12.02 -3.92 16.40
C ALA A 67 -12.73 -2.62 15.98
N TRP A 68 -11.98 -1.64 15.48
CA TRP A 68 -12.55 -0.41 14.94
C TRP A 68 -13.47 -0.68 13.74
N LEU A 69 -13.06 -1.53 12.79
CA LEU A 69 -13.89 -1.90 11.64
C LEU A 69 -15.22 -2.54 12.09
N ARG A 70 -15.18 -3.40 13.10
CA ARG A 70 -16.36 -4.04 13.68
C ARG A 70 -17.30 -3.01 14.27
N GLU A 71 -16.80 -2.18 15.19
CA GLU A 71 -17.56 -1.13 15.85
C GLU A 71 -18.15 -0.14 14.85
N HIS A 72 -17.37 0.23 13.83
CA HIS A 72 -17.75 1.22 12.86
C HIS A 72 -18.78 0.70 11.84
N TYR A 73 -18.58 -0.50 11.28
CA TYR A 73 -19.36 -0.97 10.13
C TYR A 73 -20.50 -1.92 10.46
N ILE A 74 -20.41 -2.74 11.51
CA ILE A 74 -21.49 -3.69 11.84
C ILE A 74 -22.82 -2.98 12.09
N PRO A 75 -22.90 -1.91 12.92
CA PRO A 75 -24.15 -1.20 13.12
C PRO A 75 -24.72 -0.57 11.84
N LYS A 76 -23.85 -0.15 10.91
CA LYS A 76 -24.27 0.47 9.63
C LYS A 76 -24.87 -0.56 8.68
N PHE A 77 -24.27 -1.74 8.59
CA PHE A 77 -24.81 -2.84 7.79
C PHE A 77 -26.07 -3.42 8.44
N SER A 78 -26.13 -3.56 9.76
CA SER A 78 -27.32 -4.10 10.42
C SER A 78 -28.57 -3.25 10.21
N LYS A 79 -28.41 -1.92 10.11
CA LYS A 79 -29.50 -1.01 9.74
C LYS A 79 -30.01 -1.20 8.31
N THR A 80 -29.17 -1.70 7.41
CA THR A 80 -29.48 -1.80 5.97
C THR A 80 -29.94 -3.22 5.60
N ASN A 81 -29.29 -4.24 6.14
CA ASN A 81 -29.41 -5.63 5.69
C ASN A 81 -30.06 -6.56 6.74
N GLY A 82 -30.53 -6.02 7.86
CA GLY A 82 -30.92 -6.82 9.03
C GLY A 82 -29.73 -7.25 9.88
N GLU A 83 -29.99 -7.94 10.99
CA GLU A 83 -28.95 -8.31 11.96
C GLU A 83 -27.78 -9.07 11.30
N VAL A 84 -26.56 -8.56 11.48
CA VAL A 84 -25.35 -9.18 10.91
C VAL A 84 -24.79 -10.15 11.95
N ILE A 85 -25.00 -11.44 11.73
CA ILE A 85 -24.55 -12.51 12.62
C ILE A 85 -23.23 -13.08 12.09
N LEU A 86 -22.11 -12.46 12.49
CA LEU A 86 -20.77 -12.86 12.06
C LEU A 86 -20.34 -14.25 12.53
N ARG A 87 -21.03 -14.85 13.50
CA ARG A 87 -20.63 -16.13 14.08
C ARG A 87 -20.98 -17.34 13.22
N GLU A 88 -21.95 -17.22 12.32
CA GLU A 88 -22.48 -18.38 11.59
C GLU A 88 -21.98 -18.46 10.14
N THR A 89 -21.92 -17.33 9.43
CA THR A 89 -21.48 -17.29 8.02
C THR A 89 -20.65 -16.03 7.70
N PRO A 90 -19.52 -15.82 8.40
CA PRO A 90 -18.69 -14.62 8.19
C PRO A 90 -18.19 -14.50 6.75
N GLU A 91 -17.95 -15.60 6.05
CA GLU A 91 -17.53 -15.65 4.64
C GLU A 91 -18.60 -15.15 3.65
N LYS A 92 -19.87 -15.12 4.06
CA LYS A 92 -20.93 -14.45 3.27
C LYS A 92 -20.91 -12.94 3.45
N PHE A 93 -20.41 -12.48 4.60
CA PHE A 93 -20.36 -11.07 4.93
C PHE A 93 -19.06 -10.41 4.47
N LEU A 94 -17.92 -11.08 4.60
CA LEU A 94 -16.61 -10.53 4.27
C LEU A 94 -15.82 -11.38 3.28
N SER A 95 -14.97 -10.72 2.50
CA SER A 95 -13.93 -11.33 1.68
C SER A 95 -12.57 -10.75 2.05
N LEU A 96 -11.56 -11.60 2.07
CA LEU A 96 -10.18 -11.22 2.38
C LEU A 96 -9.26 -11.57 1.21
N ARG A 97 -8.46 -10.57 0.81
CA ARG A 97 -7.33 -10.73 -0.10
C ARG A 97 -6.05 -10.19 0.54
N THR A 98 -4.95 -10.89 0.34
CA THR A 98 -3.63 -10.51 0.82
C THR A 98 -2.59 -10.64 -0.29
N THR A 99 -1.52 -9.86 -0.24
CA THR A 99 -0.29 -10.19 -0.98
C THR A 99 0.41 -11.41 -0.38
N ASN A 100 1.35 -12.04 -1.09
CA ASN A 100 2.01 -13.27 -0.62
C ASN A 100 3.10 -13.07 0.46
N PHE A 101 3.20 -11.89 1.08
CA PHE A 101 4.13 -11.67 2.18
C PHE A 101 3.58 -12.25 3.49
N LEU A 102 4.45 -12.84 4.33
CA LEU A 102 4.03 -13.36 5.62
C LEU A 102 3.49 -12.24 6.53
N ARG A 103 4.12 -11.05 6.51
CA ARG A 103 3.66 -9.89 7.30
C ARG A 103 2.25 -9.39 6.94
N THR A 104 1.85 -9.47 5.67
CA THR A 104 0.49 -9.06 5.23
C THR A 104 -0.54 -10.12 5.62
N ASN A 105 -0.19 -11.40 5.54
CA ASN A 105 -1.04 -12.49 6.01
C ASN A 105 -1.23 -12.44 7.54
N LEU A 106 -0.17 -12.23 8.31
CA LEU A 106 -0.25 -12.06 9.76
C LEU A 106 -1.09 -10.83 10.14
N THR A 107 -0.88 -9.69 9.47
CA THR A 107 -1.70 -8.48 9.73
C THR A 107 -3.18 -8.79 9.48
N ALA A 108 -3.51 -9.44 8.36
CA ALA A 108 -4.89 -9.80 8.04
C ALA A 108 -5.49 -10.76 9.08
N TRP A 109 -4.72 -11.75 9.54
CA TRP A 109 -5.15 -12.66 10.60
C TRP A 109 -5.51 -11.93 11.89
N PHE A 110 -4.61 -11.08 12.38
CA PHE A 110 -4.84 -10.34 13.63
C PHE A 110 -5.93 -9.28 13.50
N LEU A 111 -6.12 -8.71 12.31
CA LEU A 111 -7.30 -7.89 12.01
C LEU A 111 -8.59 -8.71 12.11
N LEU A 112 -8.64 -9.90 11.50
CA LEU A 112 -9.80 -10.79 11.61
C LEU A 112 -10.07 -11.21 13.06
N GLU A 113 -9.03 -11.46 13.85
CA GLU A 113 -9.17 -11.77 15.29
C GLU A 113 -9.87 -10.63 16.03
N GLY A 114 -9.46 -9.37 15.79
CA GLY A 114 -10.13 -8.19 16.37
C GLY A 114 -11.53 -7.94 15.80
N PHE A 115 -11.76 -8.23 14.53
CA PHE A 115 -13.04 -7.99 13.86
C PHE A 115 -14.12 -9.03 14.21
N LEU A 116 -13.73 -10.30 14.31
CA LEU A 116 -14.63 -11.44 14.56
C LEU A 116 -14.72 -11.78 16.05
N GLU A 117 -13.78 -11.30 16.88
CA GLU A 117 -13.65 -11.61 18.30
C GLU A 117 -13.50 -13.11 18.58
N SER A 118 -12.99 -13.87 17.61
CA SER A 118 -12.70 -15.30 17.72
C SER A 118 -11.59 -15.71 16.74
N PRO A 119 -10.45 -16.21 17.23
CA PRO A 119 -9.40 -16.75 16.36
C PRO A 119 -9.84 -18.03 15.64
N GLU A 120 -10.77 -18.81 16.22
CA GLU A 120 -11.31 -20.02 15.59
C GLU A 120 -12.13 -19.68 14.34
N ILE A 121 -12.95 -18.63 14.41
CA ILE A 121 -13.71 -18.13 13.25
C ILE A 121 -12.78 -17.44 12.26
N ALA A 122 -11.79 -16.67 12.73
CA ALA A 122 -10.77 -16.09 11.84
C ALA A 122 -10.05 -17.18 11.01
N ALA A 123 -9.83 -18.36 11.60
CA ALA A 123 -9.25 -19.52 10.93
C ALA A 123 -10.09 -20.07 9.77
N THR A 124 -11.40 -19.85 9.75
CA THR A 124 -12.29 -20.34 8.69
C THR A 124 -12.36 -19.41 7.49
N ILE A 125 -11.86 -18.18 7.59
CA ILE A 125 -11.89 -17.20 6.49
C ILE A 125 -10.86 -17.59 5.43
N PRO A 126 -11.26 -17.74 4.15
CA PRO A 126 -10.31 -17.97 3.06
C PRO A 126 -9.44 -16.74 2.82
N PHE A 127 -8.12 -16.95 2.76
CA PHE A 127 -7.15 -15.93 2.37
C PHE A 127 -6.91 -16.05 0.87
N ALA A 128 -7.49 -15.15 0.08
CA ALA A 128 -7.18 -15.09 -1.34
C ALA A 128 -5.81 -14.43 -1.55
N CYS A 129 -4.92 -15.12 -2.26
CA CYS A 129 -3.62 -14.58 -2.67
C CYS A 129 -3.46 -14.83 -4.17
N ARG A 130 -2.87 -13.87 -4.88
CA ARG A 130 -2.49 -14.05 -6.29
C ARG A 130 -1.04 -14.51 -6.37
N GLU A 131 -0.68 -15.11 -7.50
CA GLU A 131 0.73 -15.31 -7.85
C GLU A 131 1.41 -13.95 -8.05
N GLU A 132 2.72 -13.89 -7.78
CA GLU A 132 3.48 -12.64 -7.81
C GLU A 132 3.33 -11.90 -9.14
N LYS A 133 3.37 -12.60 -10.27
CA LYS A 133 3.21 -12.00 -11.62
C LYS A 133 1.83 -11.38 -11.89
N ASP A 134 0.80 -11.78 -11.14
CA ASP A 134 -0.60 -11.34 -11.31
C ASP A 134 -1.05 -10.38 -10.19
N GLU A 135 -0.16 -10.10 -9.24
CA GLU A 135 -0.44 -9.23 -8.10
C GLU A 135 -0.56 -7.77 -8.55
N ASN A 136 -1.57 -7.08 -8.01
CA ASN A 136 -1.90 -5.69 -8.35
C ASN A 136 -2.20 -4.83 -7.11
N LEU A 137 -1.95 -5.34 -5.90
CA LEU A 137 -1.97 -4.56 -4.67
C LEU A 137 -0.71 -3.69 -4.53
N TYR A 138 0.28 -3.79 -5.39
CA TYR A 138 1.44 -2.90 -5.42
C TYR A 138 2.03 -2.86 -6.84
N HIS A 139 2.99 -1.96 -7.08
CA HIS A 139 3.69 -1.84 -8.36
C HIS A 139 4.50 -3.11 -8.65
N ASN A 140 4.08 -3.88 -9.65
CA ASN A 140 4.61 -5.22 -9.87
C ASN A 140 5.82 -5.23 -10.81
N GLU A 141 6.96 -5.68 -10.31
CA GLU A 141 8.21 -5.74 -11.07
C GLU A 141 8.18 -6.75 -12.22
N HIS A 142 7.23 -7.70 -12.28
CA HIS A 142 7.08 -8.59 -13.43
C HIS A 142 6.66 -7.86 -14.72
N CYS A 143 6.50 -6.54 -14.67
CA CYS A 143 6.16 -5.71 -15.79
C CYS A 143 7.34 -4.88 -16.34
N PRO A 144 7.97 -5.29 -17.47
CA PRO A 144 9.14 -4.60 -18.02
C PRO A 144 8.91 -3.11 -18.32
N ARG A 145 7.76 -2.75 -18.90
CA ARG A 145 7.41 -1.36 -19.17
C ARG A 145 7.36 -0.54 -17.88
N LEU A 146 6.70 -1.06 -16.85
CA LEU A 146 6.62 -0.39 -15.55
C LEU A 146 8.01 -0.21 -14.93
N GLN A 147 8.86 -1.24 -14.95
CA GLN A 147 10.22 -1.12 -14.43
C GLN A 147 11.00 0.03 -15.11
N LEU A 148 10.90 0.17 -16.44
CA LEU A 148 11.59 1.24 -17.16
C LEU A 148 10.98 2.62 -16.88
N LYS A 149 9.65 2.73 -16.91
CA LYS A 149 8.95 4.00 -16.60
C LYS A 149 9.20 4.44 -15.16
N TRP A 150 9.22 3.51 -14.21
CA TRP A 150 9.59 3.75 -12.83
C TRP A 150 11.00 4.33 -12.73
N LYS A 151 11.99 3.70 -13.38
CA LYS A 151 13.37 4.23 -13.41
C LYS A 151 13.44 5.64 -13.99
N GLN A 152 12.69 5.94 -15.04
CA GLN A 152 12.64 7.28 -15.65
C GLN A 152 12.01 8.32 -14.71
N ALA A 153 10.85 8.01 -14.13
CA ALA A 153 10.15 8.88 -13.20
C ALA A 153 11.00 9.14 -11.94
N TRP A 154 11.57 8.08 -11.36
CA TRP A 154 12.43 8.17 -10.19
C TRP A 154 13.71 8.98 -10.47
N ALA A 155 14.34 8.82 -11.64
CA ALA A 155 15.50 9.63 -12.03
C ALA A 155 15.17 11.11 -12.23
N ALA A 156 13.93 11.45 -12.63
CA ALA A 156 13.48 12.84 -12.67
C ALA A 156 13.30 13.40 -11.26
N VAL A 157 12.61 12.67 -10.39
CA VAL A 157 12.40 13.03 -8.98
C VAL A 157 13.73 13.20 -8.24
N LYS A 158 14.68 12.27 -8.39
CA LYS A 158 16.01 12.37 -7.75
C LYS A 158 16.78 13.64 -8.13
N ARG A 159 16.53 14.22 -9.31
CA ARG A 159 17.17 15.45 -9.78
C ARG A 159 16.40 16.72 -9.43
N ALA A 160 15.17 16.59 -8.91
CA ALA A 160 14.38 17.74 -8.51
C ALA A 160 15.10 18.53 -7.41
N VAL A 161 14.92 19.86 -7.43
CA VAL A 161 15.47 20.78 -6.43
C VAL A 161 14.33 21.50 -5.73
N GLY A 162 14.55 21.87 -4.48
CA GLY A 162 13.61 22.70 -3.73
C GLY A 162 13.52 24.12 -4.30
N GLN A 163 12.66 24.94 -3.67
CA GLN A 163 12.52 26.36 -4.03
C GLN A 163 13.83 27.16 -3.89
N ASP A 164 14.72 26.71 -3.00
CA ASP A 164 16.06 27.25 -2.78
C ASP A 164 17.09 26.80 -3.84
N GLY A 165 16.68 25.99 -4.82
CA GLY A 165 17.56 25.44 -5.85
C GLY A 165 18.45 24.29 -5.34
N VAL A 166 18.24 23.78 -4.14
CA VAL A 166 19.06 22.72 -3.55
C VAL A 166 18.30 21.40 -3.53
N ASN A 167 18.98 20.32 -3.92
CA ASN A 167 18.46 18.96 -3.80
C ASN A 167 18.49 18.53 -2.33
N TRP A 168 17.39 17.96 -1.83
CA TRP A 168 17.32 17.59 -0.43
C TRP A 168 18.36 16.52 -0.03
N ARG A 169 18.73 15.61 -0.93
CA ARG A 169 19.74 14.57 -0.66
C ARG A 169 21.11 15.19 -0.36
N GLU A 170 21.43 16.31 -1.02
CA GLU A 170 22.65 17.09 -0.73
C GLU A 170 22.59 17.77 0.64
N ARG A 171 21.41 18.28 1.05
CA ARG A 171 21.23 18.88 2.39
C ARG A 171 21.45 17.87 3.51
N PHE A 172 21.15 16.58 3.27
CA PHE A 172 21.26 15.52 4.26
C PHE A 172 22.47 14.59 4.07
N LYS A 173 23.49 15.00 3.30
CA LYS A 173 24.68 14.18 3.01
C LYS A 173 25.44 13.70 4.27
N ASP A 174 25.46 14.51 5.33
CA ASP A 174 26.16 14.15 6.57
C ASP A 174 25.39 13.04 7.32
N MET A 175 24.05 13.14 7.33
CA MET A 175 23.18 12.07 7.84
C MET A 175 23.29 10.81 6.97
N GLN A 176 23.36 10.95 5.64
CA GLN A 176 23.61 9.83 4.72
C GLN A 176 24.89 9.08 5.10
N ALA A 177 25.98 9.81 5.36
CA ALA A 177 27.24 9.22 5.77
C ALA A 177 27.14 8.52 7.14
N ALA A 178 26.40 9.10 8.09
CA ALA A 178 26.14 8.48 9.39
C ALA A 178 25.33 7.18 9.26
N MET A 179 24.25 7.20 8.46
CA MET A 179 23.44 6.02 8.15
C MET A 179 24.28 4.93 7.47
N ALA A 180 25.10 5.29 6.48
CA ALA A 180 25.95 4.32 5.79
C ALA A 180 26.93 3.62 6.73
N ARG A 181 27.55 4.37 7.66
CA ARG A 181 28.42 3.78 8.70
C ARG A 181 27.64 2.86 9.64
N ALA A 182 26.50 3.32 10.15
CA ALA A 182 25.71 2.57 11.12
C ALA A 182 25.11 1.27 10.54
N LEU A 183 24.79 1.27 9.24
CA LEU A 183 24.24 0.12 8.53
C LEU A 183 25.32 -0.73 7.84
N GLU A 184 26.60 -0.40 8.02
CA GLU A 184 27.74 -1.07 7.36
C GLU A 184 27.56 -1.16 5.83
N ILE A 185 27.01 -0.10 5.24
CA ILE A 185 26.74 -0.01 3.80
C ILE A 185 28.01 0.40 3.08
N GLU A 186 28.47 -0.46 2.17
CA GLU A 186 29.48 -0.12 1.18
C GLU A 186 28.88 0.83 0.12
N LEU A 187 29.17 2.13 0.25
CA LEU A 187 28.77 3.14 -0.73
C LEU A 187 29.35 2.77 -2.12
N GLY A 188 28.48 2.55 -3.10
CA GLY A 188 28.86 2.09 -4.44
C GLY A 188 28.68 0.59 -4.69
N ASN A 189 28.14 -0.17 -3.73
CA ASN A 189 27.77 -1.56 -3.97
C ASN A 189 26.71 -1.65 -5.10
N PRO A 190 27.00 -2.36 -6.20
CA PRO A 190 26.09 -2.41 -7.35
C PRO A 190 24.77 -3.10 -7.01
N LYS A 191 24.66 -3.87 -5.91
CA LYS A 191 23.40 -4.47 -5.47
C LYS A 191 22.34 -3.42 -5.12
N PHE A 192 22.72 -2.19 -4.74
CA PHE A 192 21.75 -1.13 -4.49
C PHE A 192 21.09 -0.60 -5.77
N SER A 193 21.66 -0.84 -6.96
CA SER A 193 20.99 -0.54 -8.23
C SER A 193 19.65 -1.27 -8.40
N GLN A 194 19.44 -2.36 -7.64
CA GLN A 194 18.20 -3.13 -7.59
C GLN A 194 17.24 -2.68 -6.48
N SER A 195 17.63 -1.69 -5.65
CA SER A 195 16.72 -1.10 -4.66
C SER A 195 15.69 -0.18 -5.34
N MET A 196 14.61 0.14 -4.63
CA MET A 196 13.62 1.12 -5.10
C MET A 196 14.23 2.49 -5.41
N ASP A 197 15.31 2.87 -4.71
CA ASP A 197 16.05 4.11 -4.95
C ASP A 197 16.89 4.08 -6.25
N GLY A 198 17.11 2.90 -6.82
CA GLY A 198 18.00 2.63 -7.94
C GLY A 198 19.47 2.85 -7.56
N GLU A 199 20.30 3.21 -8.55
CA GLU A 199 21.72 3.49 -8.30
C GLU A 199 21.90 4.64 -7.29
N GLY A 200 22.77 4.41 -6.30
CA GLY A 200 23.10 5.35 -5.25
C GLY A 200 22.89 4.78 -3.84
N PHE A 201 22.75 5.67 -2.86
CA PHE A 201 22.43 5.31 -1.48
C PHE A 201 20.93 4.96 -1.35
N PRO A 202 20.58 3.82 -0.71
CA PRO A 202 19.19 3.35 -0.61
C PRO A 202 18.43 4.09 0.50
N TRP A 203 18.08 5.36 0.25
CA TRP A 203 17.42 6.23 1.22
C TRP A 203 16.14 5.64 1.81
N ILE A 204 15.28 5.02 1.01
CA ILE A 204 14.01 4.44 1.48
C ILE A 204 14.27 3.36 2.53
N THR A 205 15.11 2.38 2.20
CA THR A 205 15.37 1.26 3.11
C THR A 205 16.22 1.67 4.31
N ALA A 206 17.13 2.64 4.15
CA ALA A 206 17.94 3.15 5.25
C ALA A 206 17.06 3.88 6.27
N VAL A 207 16.18 4.77 5.80
CA VAL A 207 15.20 5.46 6.65
C VAL A 207 14.22 4.47 7.28
N ASP A 208 13.74 3.47 6.52
CA ASP A 208 12.89 2.38 7.06
C ASP A 208 13.55 1.67 8.25
N THR A 209 14.87 1.43 8.18
CA THR A 209 15.61 0.76 9.25
C THR A 209 15.59 1.56 10.55
N PHE A 210 15.89 2.85 10.47
CA PHE A 210 15.89 3.74 11.65
C PHE A 210 14.47 4.07 12.13
N GLU A 211 13.49 4.13 11.24
CA GLU A 211 12.08 4.25 11.60
C GLU A 211 11.61 3.03 12.40
N CYS A 212 11.94 1.81 11.98
CA CYS A 212 11.61 0.60 12.74
C CYS A 212 12.19 0.69 14.15
N ALA A 213 13.47 1.05 14.29
CA ALA A 213 14.12 1.23 15.59
C ALA A 213 13.39 2.28 16.46
N ARG A 214 13.10 3.45 15.88
CA ARG A 214 12.38 4.56 16.55
C ARG A 214 10.98 4.15 17.01
N PHE A 215 10.22 3.41 16.20
CA PHE A 215 8.90 2.90 16.59
C PHE A 215 8.95 1.95 17.80
N HIS A 216 10.10 1.34 18.09
CA HIS A 216 10.32 0.50 19.28
C HIS A 216 11.03 1.24 20.42
N GLY A 217 11.28 2.55 20.28
CA GLY A 217 11.95 3.36 21.30
C GLY A 217 13.46 3.12 21.38
N ASP A 218 14.05 2.52 20.35
CA ASP A 218 15.50 2.31 20.30
C ASP A 218 16.24 3.63 20.04
N PRO A 219 17.43 3.81 20.62
CA PRO A 219 18.25 4.98 20.34
C PRO A 219 18.73 4.99 18.89
N LEU A 220 18.70 6.16 18.27
CA LEU A 220 19.32 6.38 16.96
C LEU A 220 20.85 6.47 17.11
N PRO A 221 21.64 5.98 16.14
CA PRO A 221 23.08 6.14 16.16
C PRO A 221 23.52 7.62 16.14
N GLU A 222 24.75 7.86 16.60
CA GLU A 222 25.36 9.19 16.58
C GLU A 222 25.38 9.78 15.16
N GLY A 223 24.99 11.06 15.05
CA GLY A 223 24.89 11.77 13.78
C GLY A 223 23.57 11.58 13.03
N ILE A 224 22.61 10.85 13.60
CA ILE A 224 21.26 10.66 13.05
C ILE A 224 20.23 11.25 14.03
N ALA A 225 19.84 12.50 13.80
CA ALA A 225 18.81 13.18 14.59
C ALA A 225 17.39 12.74 14.17
N GLU A 226 16.48 12.57 15.14
CA GLU A 226 15.10 12.16 14.89
C GLU A 226 14.38 13.14 13.96
N GLU A 227 14.54 14.46 14.17
CA GLU A 227 13.91 15.47 13.29
C GLU A 227 14.35 15.33 11.83
N ASN A 228 15.60 14.93 11.57
CA ASN A 228 16.13 14.77 10.22
C ASN A 228 15.61 13.50 9.57
N VAL A 229 15.47 12.40 10.33
CA VAL A 229 14.83 11.16 9.84
C VAL A 229 13.39 11.44 9.43
N MET A 230 12.63 12.17 10.25
CA MET A 230 11.24 12.54 9.96
C MET A 230 11.13 13.48 8.76
N ALA A 231 12.03 14.46 8.64
CA ALA A 231 12.07 15.37 7.50
C ALA A 231 12.36 14.62 6.19
N VAL A 232 13.39 13.75 6.18
CA VAL A 232 13.73 12.95 5.00
C VAL A 232 12.62 11.96 4.65
N ARG A 233 11.95 11.36 5.64
CA ARG A 233 10.78 10.49 5.40
C ARG A 233 9.66 11.21 4.67
N THR A 234 9.39 12.47 5.02
CA THR A 234 8.37 13.29 4.34
C THR A 234 8.78 13.58 2.90
N LEU A 235 10.03 13.99 2.68
CA LEU A 235 10.58 14.23 1.34
C LEU A 235 10.58 12.96 0.47
N LEU A 236 10.87 11.79 1.06
CA LEU A 236 10.77 10.51 0.37
C LEU A 236 9.34 10.15 -0.02
N ALA A 237 8.35 10.46 0.83
CA ALA A 237 6.95 10.24 0.49
C ALA A 237 6.48 11.16 -0.64
N GLU A 238 6.93 12.42 -0.65
CA GLU A 238 6.70 13.36 -1.75
C GLU A 238 7.32 12.86 -3.07
N ASP A 239 8.59 12.46 -3.03
CA ASP A 239 9.30 11.85 -4.16
C ASP A 239 8.57 10.60 -4.70
N TYR A 240 8.10 9.74 -3.80
CA TYR A 240 7.35 8.53 -4.12
C TYR A 240 6.00 8.84 -4.76
N ALA A 241 5.21 9.75 -4.17
CA ALA A 241 3.94 10.19 -4.73
C ALA A 241 4.12 10.85 -6.11
N ALA A 242 5.15 11.69 -6.27
CA ALA A 242 5.44 12.40 -7.52
C ALA A 242 5.77 11.45 -8.68
N SER A 243 6.35 10.28 -8.39
CA SER A 243 6.65 9.27 -9.41
C SER A 243 5.39 8.71 -10.08
N PHE A 244 4.26 8.72 -9.38
CA PHE A 244 2.95 8.30 -9.91
C PHE A 244 2.21 9.41 -10.68
N HIS A 245 2.77 10.61 -10.82
CA HIS A 245 2.24 11.61 -11.75
C HIS A 245 2.51 11.23 -13.22
N ASP A 246 3.50 10.38 -13.47
CA ASP A 246 3.60 9.68 -14.75
C ASP A 246 2.44 8.68 -14.86
N ARG A 247 1.58 8.90 -15.86
CA ARG A 247 0.35 8.11 -16.04
C ARG A 247 0.64 6.65 -16.36
N ASP A 248 1.72 6.34 -17.07
CA ASP A 248 2.11 4.96 -17.34
C ASP A 248 2.51 4.27 -16.03
N VAL A 249 3.29 4.95 -15.19
CA VAL A 249 3.68 4.43 -13.87
C VAL A 249 2.45 4.12 -13.03
N LEU A 250 1.50 5.04 -12.91
CA LEU A 250 0.31 4.81 -12.10
C LEU A 250 -0.60 3.71 -12.65
N GLN A 251 -0.92 3.75 -13.96
CA GLN A 251 -1.83 2.79 -14.58
C GLN A 251 -1.26 1.36 -14.54
N LEU A 252 0.03 1.19 -14.83
CA LEU A 252 0.67 -0.13 -14.77
C LEU A 252 0.91 -0.59 -13.33
N SER A 253 0.98 0.32 -12.35
CA SER A 253 1.14 -0.08 -10.94
C SER A 253 -0.16 -0.59 -10.33
N ILE A 254 -1.24 0.21 -10.41
CA ILE A 254 -2.49 -0.06 -9.67
C ILE A 254 -3.76 0.06 -10.53
N GLY A 255 -3.63 0.31 -11.84
CA GLY A 255 -4.79 0.63 -12.68
C GLY A 255 -5.79 -0.52 -12.81
N THR A 256 -5.30 -1.76 -12.76
CA THR A 256 -6.16 -2.95 -12.72
C THR A 256 -6.87 -3.10 -11.36
N LEU A 257 -6.27 -2.66 -10.25
CA LEU A 257 -6.89 -2.64 -8.93
C LEU A 257 -8.01 -1.58 -8.86
N VAL A 258 -7.76 -0.38 -9.40
CA VAL A 258 -8.77 0.68 -9.47
C VAL A 258 -9.93 0.28 -10.37
N ARG A 259 -9.65 -0.43 -11.47
CA ARG A 259 -10.69 -1.03 -12.30
C ARG A 259 -11.55 -2.01 -11.50
N GLU A 260 -10.92 -2.96 -10.80
CA GLU A 260 -11.64 -3.95 -9.98
C GLU A 260 -12.53 -3.27 -8.92
N LEU A 261 -12.03 -2.21 -8.26
CA LEU A 261 -12.82 -1.41 -7.33
C LEU A 261 -14.01 -0.74 -8.03
N LYS A 262 -13.78 -0.02 -9.12
CA LYS A 262 -14.84 0.67 -9.88
C LYS A 262 -15.92 -0.32 -10.35
N GLU A 263 -15.51 -1.45 -10.91
CA GLU A 263 -16.41 -2.51 -11.37
C GLU A 263 -17.19 -3.13 -10.20
N ALA A 264 -16.56 -3.33 -9.03
CA ALA A 264 -17.25 -3.82 -7.84
C ALA A 264 -18.37 -2.87 -7.38
N LEU A 265 -18.10 -1.57 -7.35
CA LEU A 265 -19.11 -0.55 -6.98
C LEU A 265 -20.24 -0.49 -8.02
N VAL A 266 -19.91 -0.38 -9.31
CA VAL A 266 -20.91 -0.31 -10.39
C VAL A 266 -21.74 -1.59 -10.46
N SER A 267 -21.12 -2.75 -10.33
CA SER A 267 -21.83 -4.02 -10.36
C SER A 267 -22.76 -4.21 -9.17
N ARG A 268 -22.44 -3.64 -7.99
CA ARG A 268 -23.34 -3.66 -6.83
C ARG A 268 -24.63 -2.88 -7.10
N VAL A 269 -24.52 -1.72 -7.73
CA VAL A 269 -25.66 -0.88 -8.12
C VAL A 269 -26.50 -1.51 -9.23
N ASN A 270 -25.84 -2.07 -10.26
CA ASN A 270 -26.54 -2.62 -11.43
C ASN A 270 -27.19 -4.00 -11.19
N ALA A 271 -26.78 -4.73 -10.15
CA ALA A 271 -27.29 -6.06 -9.84
C ALA A 271 -27.56 -6.24 -8.33
N PRO A 272 -28.53 -5.48 -7.77
CA PRO A 272 -28.78 -5.46 -6.32
C PRO A 272 -29.31 -6.80 -5.79
N GLU A 273 -30.02 -7.56 -6.63
CA GLU A 273 -30.64 -8.87 -6.29
C GLU A 273 -29.64 -10.05 -6.38
N SER A 274 -28.33 -9.80 -6.55
CA SER A 274 -27.32 -10.86 -6.68
C SER A 274 -27.03 -11.51 -5.31
N PRO A 275 -27.50 -12.74 -5.01
CA PRO A 275 -27.69 -13.20 -3.61
C PRO A 275 -26.42 -13.65 -2.84
N ALA A 276 -25.21 -13.32 -3.28
CA ALA A 276 -23.98 -13.89 -2.71
C ALA A 276 -22.76 -12.95 -2.81
N ARG A 277 -22.91 -11.67 -2.45
CA ARG A 277 -21.79 -10.72 -2.47
C ARG A 277 -21.43 -10.25 -1.06
N PRO A 278 -20.15 -10.36 -0.65
CA PRO A 278 -19.66 -9.77 0.59
C PRO A 278 -20.03 -8.30 0.71
N SER A 279 -20.34 -7.85 1.91
CA SER A 279 -20.54 -6.43 2.21
C SER A 279 -19.23 -5.73 2.59
N LEU A 280 -18.27 -6.48 3.12
CA LEU A 280 -16.95 -6.01 3.53
C LEU A 280 -15.85 -6.70 2.71
N TYR A 281 -15.03 -5.93 2.01
CA TYR A 281 -13.84 -6.45 1.31
C TYR A 281 -12.59 -5.94 2.00
N LEU A 282 -11.70 -6.84 2.40
CA LEU A 282 -10.46 -6.56 3.09
C LEU A 282 -9.27 -6.85 2.17
N TYR A 283 -8.36 -5.89 2.02
CA TYR A 283 -7.15 -6.02 1.21
C TYR A 283 -5.92 -5.68 2.06
N SER A 284 -5.17 -6.71 2.45
CA SER A 284 -3.92 -6.56 3.20
C SER A 284 -2.74 -6.40 2.24
N GLY A 285 -2.17 -5.20 2.23
CA GLY A 285 -1.07 -4.82 1.34
C GLY A 285 0.00 -3.99 2.03
N HIS A 286 0.48 -2.97 1.33
CA HIS A 286 1.70 -2.22 1.64
C HIS A 286 1.44 -0.71 1.62
N ASP A 287 2.43 0.06 2.05
CA ASP A 287 2.52 1.48 1.71
C ASP A 287 2.48 1.69 0.19
N ALA A 288 3.12 0.79 -0.57
CA ALA A 288 3.03 0.69 -2.03
C ALA A 288 1.63 0.36 -2.58
N THR A 289 0.65 0.05 -1.73
CA THR A 289 -0.79 -0.01 -2.08
C THR A 289 -1.46 1.34 -1.84
N ILE A 290 -1.25 1.89 -0.64
CA ILE A 290 -1.95 3.07 -0.12
C ILE A 290 -1.54 4.34 -0.88
N MET A 291 -0.25 4.54 -1.09
CA MET A 291 0.31 5.72 -1.76
C MET A 291 -0.23 5.90 -3.19
N PRO A 292 -0.10 4.92 -4.11
CA PRO A 292 -0.62 5.11 -5.46
C PRO A 292 -2.15 5.15 -5.53
N LEU A 293 -2.88 4.49 -4.62
CA LEU A 293 -4.35 4.68 -4.53
C LEU A 293 -4.71 6.14 -4.19
N SER A 294 -3.96 6.79 -3.30
CA SER A 294 -4.18 8.22 -3.00
C SER A 294 -4.03 9.11 -4.25
N VAL A 295 -3.03 8.82 -5.09
CA VAL A 295 -2.81 9.50 -6.38
C VAL A 295 -3.92 9.15 -7.38
N ALA A 296 -4.39 7.91 -7.39
CA ALA A 296 -5.53 7.43 -8.19
C ALA A 296 -6.88 8.05 -7.79
N PHE A 297 -7.00 8.56 -6.56
CA PHE A 297 -8.15 9.37 -6.13
C PHE A 297 -7.92 10.88 -6.29
N GLY A 298 -6.75 11.32 -6.77
CA GLY A 298 -6.47 12.75 -6.99
C GLY A 298 -6.18 13.53 -5.70
N VAL A 299 -5.84 12.83 -4.62
CA VAL A 299 -5.41 13.38 -3.33
C VAL A 299 -4.12 12.68 -2.91
N PRO A 300 -2.98 13.00 -3.56
CA PRO A 300 -1.70 12.39 -3.21
C PRO A 300 -1.36 12.72 -1.76
N TRP A 301 -1.25 11.69 -0.91
CA TRP A 301 -0.77 11.89 0.45
C TRP A 301 0.75 12.01 0.44
N THR A 302 1.24 13.14 0.96
CA THR A 302 2.67 13.49 0.98
C THR A 302 3.36 13.05 2.27
N VAL A 303 2.67 12.33 3.13
CA VAL A 303 3.24 11.71 4.34
C VAL A 303 3.20 10.20 4.14
N TRP A 304 4.33 9.54 4.40
CA TRP A 304 4.40 8.09 4.25
C TRP A 304 3.37 7.41 5.17
N PRO A 305 2.52 6.49 4.66
CA PRO A 305 1.46 5.88 5.47
C PRO A 305 2.01 5.19 6.70
N SER A 306 1.39 5.40 7.86
CA SER A 306 1.78 4.72 9.10
C SER A 306 1.46 3.22 9.01
N TYR A 307 1.98 2.43 9.94
CA TYR A 307 1.58 1.03 10.05
C TYR A 307 0.08 0.92 10.29
N THR A 308 -0.56 -0.08 9.69
CA THR A 308 -2.03 -0.25 9.67
C THR A 308 -2.84 0.92 9.10
N SER A 309 -2.19 1.90 8.44
CA SER A 309 -2.94 2.92 7.71
C SER A 309 -3.87 2.28 6.69
N SER A 310 -5.07 2.83 6.54
CA SER A 310 -6.13 2.23 5.72
C SER A 310 -6.92 3.24 4.91
N ILE A 311 -7.33 2.82 3.71
CA ILE A 311 -8.31 3.50 2.87
C ILE A 311 -9.59 2.70 2.90
N CYS A 312 -10.69 3.30 3.36
CA CYS A 312 -12.02 2.72 3.23
C CYS A 312 -12.78 3.42 2.11
N VAL A 313 -13.25 2.67 1.10
CA VAL A 313 -14.11 3.16 0.02
C VAL A 313 -15.50 2.58 0.25
N GLU A 314 -16.42 3.43 0.69
CA GLU A 314 -17.77 3.06 1.09
C GLU A 314 -18.79 3.40 -0.01
N LEU A 315 -19.73 2.48 -0.26
CA LEU A 315 -20.89 2.71 -1.12
C LEU A 315 -22.14 2.95 -0.27
N TRP A 316 -22.76 4.09 -0.50
CA TRP A 316 -23.98 4.53 0.15
C TRP A 316 -25.12 4.62 -0.85
N ARG A 317 -26.32 4.31 -0.37
CA ARG A 317 -27.58 4.49 -1.09
C ARG A 317 -28.50 5.36 -0.25
N THR A 318 -29.06 6.40 -0.84
CA THR A 318 -30.04 7.27 -0.22
C THR A 318 -31.45 6.67 -0.31
N GLN A 319 -32.41 7.26 0.39
CA GLN A 319 -33.79 6.75 0.41
C GLN A 319 -34.49 6.85 -0.96
N ASP A 320 -34.12 7.85 -1.77
CA ASP A 320 -34.57 8.05 -3.16
C ASP A 320 -33.83 7.15 -4.16
N GLY A 321 -32.84 6.37 -3.72
CA GLY A 321 -32.16 5.36 -4.54
C GLY A 321 -30.89 5.82 -5.23
N GLU A 322 -30.44 7.05 -4.97
CA GLU A 322 -29.17 7.58 -5.48
C GLU A 322 -27.98 6.98 -4.74
N HIS A 323 -26.87 6.80 -5.47
CA HIS A 323 -25.67 6.15 -4.94
C HIS A 323 -24.50 7.12 -4.83
N TYR A 324 -23.84 7.06 -3.68
CA TYR A 324 -22.70 7.91 -3.35
C TYR A 324 -21.52 7.10 -2.85
N VAL A 325 -20.33 7.55 -3.21
CA VAL A 325 -19.06 6.99 -2.73
C VAL A 325 -18.45 7.95 -1.71
N ARG A 326 -18.01 7.40 -0.58
CA ARG A 326 -17.24 8.13 0.44
C ARG A 326 -15.90 7.44 0.65
N ILE A 327 -14.83 8.22 0.80
CA ILE A 327 -13.49 7.70 1.08
C ILE A 327 -13.05 8.18 2.47
N LEU A 328 -12.58 7.25 3.30
CA LEU A 328 -11.90 7.54 4.55
C LEU A 328 -10.43 7.16 4.43
N TYR A 329 -9.54 7.99 4.95
CA TYR A 329 -8.12 7.68 5.16
C TYR A 329 -7.82 7.78 6.64
N ASP A 330 -7.33 6.69 7.23
CA ASP A 330 -7.05 6.61 8.67
C ASP A 330 -8.21 7.09 9.53
N ARG A 331 -9.42 6.62 9.15
CA ARG A 331 -10.70 6.86 9.84
C ARG A 331 -11.26 8.28 9.68
N GLU A 332 -10.55 9.15 8.96
CA GLU A 332 -10.98 10.51 8.66
C GLU A 332 -11.57 10.60 7.25
N GLU A 333 -12.66 11.34 7.10
CA GLU A 333 -13.28 11.59 5.79
C GLU A 333 -12.36 12.43 4.90
N VAL A 334 -12.19 12.01 3.64
CA VAL A 334 -11.35 12.72 2.67
C VAL A 334 -12.23 13.33 1.60
N ALA A 335 -12.05 14.64 1.38
CA ALA A 335 -12.67 15.31 0.24
C ALA A 335 -11.89 15.00 -1.06
N ILE A 336 -12.56 14.35 -2.00
CA ILE A 336 -12.00 13.90 -3.29
C ILE A 336 -12.43 14.89 -4.38
N PRO A 337 -11.54 15.27 -5.32
CA PRO A 337 -11.94 16.10 -6.46
C PRO A 337 -13.01 15.38 -7.30
N VAL A 338 -14.00 16.09 -7.83
CA VAL A 338 -15.06 15.49 -8.67
C VAL A 338 -14.61 15.11 -10.08
N SER A 339 -13.45 15.61 -10.52
CA SER A 339 -12.82 15.27 -11.80
C SER A 339 -11.30 15.48 -11.73
N ARG A 340 -10.59 15.15 -12.81
CA ARG A 340 -9.13 15.38 -12.91
C ARG A 340 -8.74 16.76 -13.43
N ALA A 341 -9.72 17.64 -13.65
CA ALA A 341 -9.44 19.00 -14.09
C ALA A 341 -8.65 19.78 -13.02
N GLU A 342 -7.78 20.68 -13.48
CA GLU A 342 -7.08 21.59 -12.58
C GLU A 342 -8.12 22.42 -11.80
N ARG A 343 -8.04 22.40 -10.46
CA ARG A 343 -8.97 23.10 -9.54
C ARG A 343 -10.41 22.56 -9.50
N ALA A 344 -10.63 21.30 -9.89
CA ALA A 344 -11.92 20.64 -9.66
C ALA A 344 -12.35 20.76 -8.17
N PRO A 345 -13.63 21.07 -7.88
CA PRO A 345 -14.11 21.13 -6.51
C PRO A 345 -13.98 19.75 -5.85
N LYS A 346 -13.77 19.73 -4.53
CA LYS A 346 -13.67 18.49 -3.75
C LYS A 346 -14.94 18.25 -2.94
N LYS A 347 -15.37 17.00 -2.86
CA LYS A 347 -16.54 16.56 -2.09
C LYS A 347 -16.19 15.36 -1.20
N VAL A 348 -16.82 15.27 -0.04
CA VAL A 348 -16.74 14.08 0.82
C VAL A 348 -17.64 12.95 0.29
N MET A 349 -18.84 13.31 -0.18
CA MET A 349 -19.78 12.40 -0.83
C MET A 349 -19.78 12.67 -2.33
N LEU A 350 -19.24 11.75 -3.12
CA LEU A 350 -19.24 11.81 -4.59
C LEU A 350 -20.43 11.01 -5.10
N SER A 351 -21.11 11.46 -6.15
CA SER A 351 -21.99 10.53 -6.88
C SER A 351 -21.16 9.37 -7.44
N LEU A 352 -21.79 8.22 -7.70
CA LEU A 352 -21.08 7.10 -8.34
C LEU A 352 -20.48 7.49 -9.70
N GLU A 353 -21.12 8.40 -10.42
CA GLU A 353 -20.61 8.95 -11.69
C GLU A 353 -19.35 9.80 -11.48
N GLU A 354 -19.37 10.73 -10.51
CA GLU A 354 -18.20 11.57 -10.16
C GLU A 354 -17.01 10.71 -9.72
N PHE A 355 -17.23 9.71 -8.86
CA PHE A 355 -16.17 8.77 -8.49
C PHE A 355 -15.64 8.00 -9.71
N SER A 356 -16.54 7.54 -10.59
CA SER A 356 -16.19 6.80 -11.80
C SER A 356 -15.36 7.63 -12.78
N GLU A 357 -15.63 8.93 -12.89
CA GLU A 357 -14.85 9.88 -13.70
C GLU A 357 -13.42 10.03 -13.16
N VAL A 358 -13.26 10.21 -11.85
CA VAL A 358 -11.94 10.35 -11.20
C VAL A 358 -11.11 9.08 -11.35
N ALA A 359 -11.74 7.92 -11.12
CA ALA A 359 -11.11 6.62 -11.20
C ALA A 359 -10.62 6.31 -12.63
N GLU A 360 -11.40 6.67 -13.65
CA GLU A 360 -11.14 6.37 -15.07
C GLU A 360 -9.77 6.85 -15.55
N TRP A 361 -9.25 7.93 -14.96
CA TRP A 361 -7.93 8.45 -15.31
C TRP A 361 -6.80 7.42 -15.09
N SER A 362 -6.97 6.57 -14.08
CA SER A 362 -5.99 5.54 -13.68
C SER A 362 -6.42 4.10 -14.01
N VAL A 363 -7.69 3.87 -14.38
CA VAL A 363 -8.20 2.56 -14.77
C VAL A 363 -7.36 1.97 -15.90
N LEU A 364 -7.10 0.68 -15.81
CA LEU A 364 -6.46 -0.10 -16.86
C LEU A 364 -7.15 -1.46 -16.99
N SER A 365 -7.58 -1.83 -18.20
CA SER A 365 -8.14 -3.17 -18.46
C SER A 365 -7.06 -4.24 -18.33
N SER A 366 -7.43 -5.50 -18.07
CA SER A 366 -6.45 -6.59 -18.02
C SER A 366 -5.78 -6.82 -19.37
N THR A 367 -6.50 -6.61 -20.47
CA THR A 367 -5.98 -6.70 -21.83
C THR A 367 -4.96 -5.59 -22.12
N ASP A 368 -5.27 -4.35 -21.72
CA ASP A 368 -4.36 -3.22 -21.89
C ASP A 368 -3.14 -3.34 -20.99
N PHE A 369 -3.32 -3.85 -19.77
CA PHE A 369 -2.19 -4.16 -18.89
C PHE A 369 -1.27 -5.17 -19.56
N SER A 370 -1.78 -6.34 -19.96
CA SER A 370 -0.96 -7.39 -20.58
C SER A 370 -0.23 -6.91 -21.85
N SER A 371 -0.90 -6.13 -22.70
CA SER A 371 -0.30 -5.61 -23.93
C SER A 371 0.75 -4.54 -23.68
N ARG A 372 0.43 -3.50 -22.89
CA ARG A 372 1.37 -2.40 -22.58
C ARG A 372 2.53 -2.87 -21.74
N CYS A 373 2.31 -3.84 -20.86
CA CYS A 373 3.33 -4.28 -19.93
C CYS A 373 4.59 -4.85 -20.62
N GLN A 374 4.39 -5.52 -21.76
CA GLN A 374 5.46 -6.08 -22.59
C GLN A 374 5.98 -5.11 -23.65
N ASP A 375 5.24 -4.04 -23.96
CA ASP A 375 5.65 -3.06 -24.97
C ASP A 375 6.64 -2.04 -24.39
N ILE A 376 7.89 -2.16 -24.80
CA ILE A 376 9.00 -1.27 -24.44
C ILE A 376 9.58 -0.51 -25.64
N SER A 377 8.90 -0.58 -26.79
CA SER A 377 9.44 -0.15 -28.09
C SER A 377 9.68 1.37 -28.20
N ASP A 378 8.86 2.17 -27.51
CA ASP A 378 8.94 3.63 -27.41
C ASP A 378 9.85 4.12 -26.27
N ILE A 379 10.32 3.22 -25.41
CA ILE A 379 11.12 3.56 -24.22
C ILE A 379 12.62 3.35 -24.46
N ILE A 380 12.99 2.33 -25.23
CA ILE A 380 14.38 2.06 -25.58
C ILE A 380 14.75 2.89 -26.81
N PRO A 381 15.81 3.74 -26.76
CA PRO A 381 16.31 4.42 -27.95
C PRO A 381 16.66 3.37 -29.00
N THR A 382 16.10 3.50 -30.21
CA THR A 382 16.46 2.63 -31.32
C THR A 382 17.97 2.73 -31.52
N PRO A 383 18.72 1.61 -31.58
CA PRO A 383 20.14 1.68 -31.92
C PRO A 383 20.25 2.41 -33.25
N ASN A 384 20.99 3.51 -33.28
CA ASN A 384 21.25 4.28 -34.49
C ASN A 384 21.55 3.29 -35.63
N ARG A 385 20.68 3.26 -36.65
CA ARG A 385 21.03 2.68 -37.94
C ARG A 385 22.29 3.42 -38.35
N ILE A 386 23.44 2.76 -38.23
CA ILE A 386 24.67 3.16 -38.88
C ILE A 386 24.29 3.21 -40.36
N ILE A 387 24.12 4.42 -40.88
CA ILE A 387 23.98 4.65 -42.32
C ILE A 387 25.33 4.22 -42.89
N ALA A 388 25.29 3.14 -43.67
CA ALA A 388 26.42 2.51 -44.32
C ALA A 388 27.11 3.45 -45.32
#